data_AF-R7CJ31-F1
#
_entry.id   AF-R7CJ31-F1
#
_cell.length_a   1.000
_cell.length_b   1.000
_cell.length_c   1.000
_cell.angle_alpha   90.00
_cell.angle_beta   90.00
_cell.angle_gamma   90.00
#
_symmetry.space_group_name_H-M   'P 1'
#
loop_
_entity.id
_entity.type
_entity.pdbx_description
1 polymer ?
#
loop_
_entity_poly.entity_id
_entity_poly.type
_entity_poly.pdbx_seq_one_letter_code
_entity_poly.pdbx_strand_id
1 'polypeptide(L)'
;MDSTFTQRVQELAARIEPYLIEKRRFFHAHPELSGEEVNTTAAIAQELDAMGIDYALPNDFIPGPAPAQYTESENLASLKETGKAFVRRDVEARGVLTNAANRKNASETTKDQAMSVNATSNQDASASTANSDGESTSAANCHDLSTSTTKTPQGGSTISSQSGLIVTIRGEAPDAYDEQGRPRHRIVLRSDIDALPILEQTGASYASKNEGVMHACGHDCHIAMMLGAIRLLNELRGQLRGEVRIVFQPAEEISIGSRRMIAAGALDGVETIYGAHIWSEVEAGTVSIESGPRMANTDWFRVDISGSSAHGAMPHKGVDAIVVGAAIIEALQVVVSRDVSPFDPVVLTIGEFHGGVARNVMAGTSYLTGTVRSFDPKVREFLRERMEFMVHHVARSYSAKADFEWQSGNSALINDKKCAKRAIKSAVKVLGEDALAKYEGTLSGEDFSEYLRVVPGVFVFVGGKNPEKGADHPQHSCYYEVDESVLVSGAKLAAQYAFDFLNED
;
A
#
# COMPACT_ATOMS: atom_id res chain seq x y z
N MET A 1 -4.22 13.34 41.59
CA MET A 1 -4.56 14.20 40.44
C MET A 1 -4.58 13.29 39.25
N ASP A 2 -5.75 12.96 38.71
CA ASP A 2 -5.81 12.19 37.47
C ASP A 2 -5.20 13.02 36.35
N SER A 3 -4.07 12.56 35.80
CA SER A 3 -3.52 13.15 34.58
C SER A 3 -4.48 12.85 33.44
N THR A 4 -4.79 13.85 32.61
CA THR A 4 -5.60 13.63 31.39
C THR A 4 -4.92 12.59 30.49
N PHE A 5 -5.70 11.85 29.69
CA PHE A 5 -5.16 10.88 28.71
C PHE A 5 -4.00 11.47 27.90
N THR A 6 -4.16 12.70 27.40
CA THR A 6 -3.15 13.42 26.62
C THR A 6 -1.84 13.62 27.39
N GLN A 7 -1.89 14.03 28.65
CA GLN A 7 -0.68 14.19 29.47
C GLN A 7 0.06 12.85 29.62
N ARG A 8 -0.70 11.76 29.83
CA ARG A 8 -0.10 10.44 30.00
C ARG A 8 0.49 9.90 28.70
N VAL A 9 -0.15 10.18 27.56
CA VAL A 9 0.42 9.92 26.22
C VAL A 9 1.76 10.64 26.06
N GLN A 10 1.88 11.91 26.43
CA GLN A 10 3.15 12.65 26.33
C GLN A 10 4.25 12.03 27.22
N GLU A 11 3.91 11.65 28.45
CA GLU A 11 4.86 11.04 29.39
C GLU A 11 5.36 9.66 28.92
N LEU A 12 4.47 8.85 28.35
CA LEU A 12 4.82 7.51 27.84
C LEU A 12 5.55 7.60 26.49
N ALA A 13 5.19 8.56 25.65
CA ALA A 13 5.80 8.80 24.33
C ALA A 13 7.33 8.93 24.42
N ALA A 14 7.83 9.73 25.37
CA ALA A 14 9.26 9.91 25.59
C ALA A 14 10.01 8.61 25.96
N ARG A 15 9.31 7.61 26.51
CA ARG A 15 9.90 6.32 26.90
C ARG A 15 9.91 5.30 25.76
N ILE A 16 8.99 5.42 24.80
CA ILE A 16 8.86 4.47 23.69
C ILE A 16 9.71 4.87 22.47
N GLU A 17 10.18 6.11 22.37
CA GLU A 17 10.95 6.58 21.21
C GLU A 17 12.15 5.67 20.86
N PRO A 18 13.03 5.24 21.80
CA PRO A 18 14.11 4.30 21.47
C PRO A 18 13.60 2.97 20.90
N TYR A 19 12.47 2.48 21.41
CA TYR A 19 11.82 1.27 20.91
C TYR A 19 11.27 1.48 19.49
N LEU A 20 10.69 2.64 19.17
CA LEU A 20 10.19 2.91 17.82
C LEU A 20 11.32 2.93 16.79
N ILE A 21 12.44 3.58 17.12
CA ILE A 21 13.61 3.62 16.26
C ILE A 21 14.18 2.21 16.06
N GLU A 22 14.30 1.43 17.15
CA GLU A 22 14.74 0.04 17.08
C GLU A 22 13.85 -0.81 16.16
N LYS A 23 12.52 -0.71 16.32
CA LYS A 23 11.58 -1.47 15.49
C LYS A 23 11.60 -1.01 14.04
N ARG A 24 11.59 0.29 13.77
CA ARG A 24 11.69 0.82 12.40
C ARG A 24 12.93 0.26 11.71
N ARG A 25 14.10 0.36 12.34
CA ARG A 25 15.36 -0.15 11.78
C ARG A 25 15.35 -1.67 11.61
N PHE A 26 14.70 -2.41 12.50
CA PHE A 26 14.50 -3.84 12.33
C PHE A 26 13.68 -4.14 11.06
N PHE A 27 12.52 -3.53 10.90
CA PHE A 27 11.66 -3.77 9.73
C PHE A 27 12.34 -3.27 8.44
N HIS A 28 13.02 -2.12 8.48
CA HIS A 28 13.81 -1.60 7.37
C HIS A 28 14.86 -2.60 6.87
N ALA A 29 15.58 -3.27 7.80
CA ALA A 29 16.61 -4.24 7.47
C ALA A 29 16.06 -5.58 6.95
N HIS A 30 14.76 -5.87 7.12
CA HIS A 30 14.13 -7.12 6.70
C HIS A 30 12.86 -6.88 5.87
N PRO A 31 12.96 -6.15 4.73
CA PRO A 31 11.80 -5.82 3.92
C PRO A 31 11.32 -7.04 3.13
N GLU A 32 10.01 -7.14 2.93
CA GLU A 32 9.35 -8.20 2.15
C GLU A 32 8.39 -7.61 1.12
N LEU A 33 8.35 -8.20 -0.07
CA LEU A 33 7.51 -7.74 -1.17
C LEU A 33 6.03 -7.93 -0.88
N SER A 34 5.21 -7.14 -1.58
CA SER A 34 3.76 -7.26 -1.54
C SER A 34 3.27 -8.69 -1.75
N GLY A 35 2.56 -9.21 -0.76
CA GLY A 35 1.99 -10.55 -0.74
C GLY A 35 2.92 -11.67 -0.25
N GLU A 36 4.15 -11.33 0.14
CA GLU A 36 5.18 -12.23 0.65
C GLU A 36 5.61 -11.89 2.10
N GLU A 37 4.85 -11.04 2.80
CA GLU A 37 5.19 -10.41 4.10
C GLU A 37 5.06 -11.35 5.31
N VAL A 38 5.53 -12.59 5.16
CA VAL A 38 5.38 -13.67 6.16
C VAL A 38 6.23 -13.38 7.40
N ASN A 39 7.49 -12.98 7.24
CA ASN A 39 8.39 -12.71 8.34
C ASN A 39 8.07 -11.40 9.05
N THR A 40 7.66 -10.37 8.30
CA THR A 40 7.18 -9.11 8.84
C THR A 40 5.93 -9.35 9.69
N THR A 41 4.96 -10.11 9.18
CA THR A 41 3.75 -10.49 9.93
C THR A 41 4.11 -11.28 11.21
N ALA A 42 5.04 -12.24 11.13
CA ALA A 42 5.49 -13.01 12.30
C ALA A 42 6.22 -12.14 13.35
N ALA A 43 7.04 -11.18 12.92
CA ALA A 43 7.72 -10.25 13.81
C ALA A 43 6.75 -9.29 14.52
N ILE A 44 5.71 -8.82 13.82
CA ILE A 44 4.63 -8.03 14.45
C ILE A 44 3.88 -8.90 15.46
N ALA A 45 3.51 -10.13 15.10
CA ALA A 45 2.85 -11.07 15.99
C ALA A 45 3.66 -11.32 17.28
N GLN A 46 4.99 -11.47 17.17
CA GLN A 46 5.85 -11.64 18.35
C GLN A 46 5.88 -10.40 19.26
N GLU A 47 5.90 -9.18 18.70
CA GLU A 47 5.77 -7.96 19.52
C GLU A 47 4.44 -7.97 20.28
N LEU A 48 3.34 -8.38 19.64
CA LEU A 48 2.02 -8.45 20.25
C LEU A 48 1.96 -9.51 21.36
N ASP A 49 2.52 -10.70 21.12
CA ASP A 49 2.64 -11.78 22.11
C ASP A 49 3.43 -11.31 23.33
N ALA A 50 4.53 -10.60 23.10
CA ALA A 50 5.37 -10.10 24.18
C ALA A 50 4.73 -8.93 24.96
N MET A 51 3.75 -8.24 24.36
CA MET A 51 2.85 -7.29 25.03
C MET A 51 1.62 -7.94 25.67
N GLY A 52 1.37 -9.23 25.41
CA GLY A 52 0.18 -9.94 25.88
C GLY A 52 -1.11 -9.45 25.21
N ILE A 53 -1.05 -9.07 23.94
CA ILE A 53 -2.18 -8.51 23.18
C ILE A 53 -2.70 -9.54 22.19
N ASP A 54 -4.01 -9.78 22.21
CA ASP A 54 -4.67 -10.69 21.28
C ASP A 54 -4.70 -10.14 19.85
N TYR A 55 -4.44 -11.04 18.90
CA TYR A 55 -4.57 -10.78 17.47
C TYR A 55 -5.21 -11.96 16.74
N ALA A 56 -5.75 -11.68 15.56
CA ALA A 56 -6.30 -12.64 14.63
C ALA A 56 -5.57 -12.54 13.30
N LEU A 57 -5.39 -13.69 12.65
CA LEU A 57 -4.78 -13.78 11.33
C LEU A 57 -5.88 -14.09 10.31
N PRO A 58 -5.82 -13.52 9.10
CA PRO A 58 -6.73 -13.92 8.03
C PRO A 58 -6.61 -15.43 7.74
N ASN A 59 -7.73 -16.16 7.72
CA ASN A 59 -7.86 -17.56 7.25
C ASN A 59 -6.97 -18.64 7.92
N ASP A 60 -7.17 -18.93 9.22
CA ASP A 60 -6.56 -20.06 9.95
C ASP A 60 -5.01 -20.13 9.90
N PHE A 61 -4.34 -19.04 9.53
CA PHE A 61 -2.87 -18.97 9.52
C PHE A 61 -2.31 -19.05 10.95
N ILE A 62 -1.22 -19.81 11.12
CA ILE A 62 -0.42 -19.88 12.34
C ILE A 62 0.96 -19.29 11.99
N PRO A 63 1.42 -18.20 12.63
CA PRO A 63 2.73 -17.62 12.33
C PRO A 63 3.81 -18.67 12.58
N GLY A 64 4.78 -18.77 11.68
CA GLY A 64 6.01 -19.48 11.97
C GLY A 64 6.77 -18.81 13.11
N PRO A 65 7.78 -19.47 13.71
CA PRO A 65 8.71 -18.77 14.59
C PRO A 65 9.31 -17.58 13.84
N ALA A 66 9.45 -16.43 14.50
CA ALA A 66 10.07 -15.26 13.89
C ALA A 66 11.45 -15.60 13.31
N PRO A 67 11.95 -14.83 12.33
CA PRO A 67 13.28 -15.04 11.77
C PRO A 67 14.31 -15.17 12.89
N ALA A 68 15.28 -16.08 12.73
CA ALA A 68 16.30 -16.33 13.76
C ALA A 68 17.11 -15.08 14.18
N GLN A 69 16.99 -13.98 13.43
CA GLN A 69 17.63 -12.69 13.67
C GLN A 69 16.77 -11.71 14.48
N TYR A 70 15.50 -12.03 14.74
CA TYR A 70 14.62 -11.22 15.57
C TYR A 70 14.81 -11.57 17.05
N THR A 71 15.08 -10.55 17.88
CA THR A 71 15.21 -10.67 19.33
C THR A 71 14.19 -9.75 19.99
N GLU A 72 13.52 -10.21 21.07
CA GLU A 72 12.69 -9.32 21.90
C GLU A 72 13.54 -8.12 22.35
N SER A 73 12.99 -6.92 22.20
CA SER A 73 13.68 -5.68 22.62
C SER A 73 14.00 -5.73 24.13
N GLU A 74 15.24 -5.43 24.52
CA GLU A 74 15.63 -5.30 25.94
C GLU A 74 14.77 -4.23 26.67
N ASN A 75 14.26 -3.24 25.93
CA ASN A 75 13.34 -2.20 26.43
C ASN A 75 11.93 -2.73 26.73
N LEU A 76 11.54 -3.88 26.17
CA LEU A 76 10.28 -4.55 26.49
C LEU A 76 10.41 -5.40 27.77
N ALA A 77 11.59 -5.97 28.02
CA ALA A 77 11.86 -6.76 29.22
C ALA A 77 11.81 -5.92 30.52
N SER A 78 12.26 -4.66 30.46
CA SER A 78 12.25 -3.74 31.62
C SER A 78 10.86 -3.26 32.04
N LEU A 79 9.83 -3.42 31.19
CA LEU A 79 8.43 -3.07 31.49
C LEU A 79 7.62 -4.24 32.06
N LYS A 80 8.11 -5.49 31.95
CA LYS A 80 7.45 -6.70 32.45
C LYS A 80 7.49 -6.84 33.99
N GLU A 81 8.19 -5.96 34.72
CA GLU A 81 8.27 -6.01 36.20
C GLU A 81 7.02 -5.50 36.95
N THR A 82 6.00 -5.00 36.25
CA THR A 82 4.74 -4.56 36.89
C THR A 82 3.51 -5.29 36.35
N GLY A 83 3.27 -6.53 36.80
CA GLY A 83 1.93 -6.98 37.17
C GLY A 83 1.14 -7.92 36.24
N LYS A 84 0.95 -9.15 36.77
CA LYS A 84 -0.10 -10.18 36.53
C LYS A 84 -0.10 -10.96 35.21
N ALA A 85 0.24 -12.24 35.37
CA ALA A 85 0.06 -13.33 34.43
C ALA A 85 -1.42 -13.70 34.23
N PHE A 86 -1.79 -13.98 32.97
CA PHE A 86 -2.91 -14.84 32.62
C PHE A 86 -2.50 -15.82 31.51
N VAL A 87 -3.17 -16.97 31.53
CA VAL A 87 -2.84 -18.22 30.86
C VAL A 87 -3.27 -18.19 29.39
N ARG A 88 -2.36 -18.66 28.52
CA ARG A 88 -2.52 -18.92 27.09
C ARG A 88 -3.84 -19.64 26.77
N ARG A 89 -4.49 -19.31 25.66
CA ARG A 89 -5.53 -20.17 25.09
C ARG A 89 -4.89 -21.27 24.24
N ASP A 90 -4.98 -22.48 24.78
CA ASP A 90 -4.86 -23.73 24.04
C ASP A 90 -5.83 -23.76 22.86
N VAL A 91 -5.34 -24.26 21.74
CA VAL A 91 -6.08 -24.55 20.50
C VAL A 91 -6.86 -25.89 20.59
N GLU A 92 -7.03 -26.47 21.78
CA GLU A 92 -7.78 -27.73 21.96
C GLU A 92 -9.08 -27.54 22.75
N ALA A 93 -10.14 -27.11 22.06
CA ALA A 93 -11.52 -27.39 22.48
C ALA A 93 -12.50 -27.40 21.29
N ARG A 94 -12.20 -28.19 20.25
CA ARG A 94 -13.25 -28.73 19.36
C ARG A 94 -13.00 -30.21 19.12
N GLY A 95 -13.32 -30.99 20.14
CA GLY A 95 -13.39 -32.45 20.08
C GLY A 95 -14.75 -32.95 20.54
N VAL A 96 -15.43 -33.63 19.61
CA VAL A 96 -16.47 -34.67 19.81
C VAL A 96 -17.93 -34.20 19.97
N LEU A 97 -18.63 -34.14 18.84
CA LEU A 97 -19.74 -35.07 18.61
C LEU A 97 -19.57 -35.71 17.22
N THR A 98 -19.08 -36.95 17.25
CA THR A 98 -19.13 -37.90 16.15
C THR A 98 -20.57 -38.29 15.86
N ASN A 99 -20.95 -38.36 14.58
CA ASN A 99 -21.67 -39.54 14.07
C ASN A 99 -21.39 -39.76 12.58
N ALA A 100 -20.71 -40.89 12.36
CA ALA A 100 -20.65 -41.76 11.18
C ALA A 100 -21.63 -41.48 10.03
N ALA A 101 -21.11 -41.40 8.80
CA ALA A 101 -21.30 -42.41 7.74
C ALA A 101 -20.94 -41.84 6.35
N ASN A 102 -19.77 -42.19 5.82
CA ASN A 102 -19.63 -42.99 4.59
C ASN A 102 -18.18 -43.02 4.10
N ARG A 103 -17.58 -44.21 4.22
CA ARG A 103 -16.46 -44.65 3.39
C ARG A 103 -17.00 -45.16 2.05
N LYS A 104 -16.21 -44.95 0.99
CA LYS A 104 -16.01 -45.74 -0.25
C LYS A 104 -15.72 -44.72 -1.38
N ASN A 105 -14.66 -44.79 -2.18
CA ASN A 105 -13.76 -45.87 -2.57
C ASN A 105 -12.39 -45.30 -2.97
N ALA A 106 -11.35 -46.12 -2.80
CA ALA A 106 -10.07 -46.01 -3.50
C ALA A 106 -10.04 -47.01 -4.66
N SER A 107 -9.35 -46.66 -5.75
CA SER A 107 -8.56 -47.55 -6.64
C SER A 107 -8.04 -46.68 -7.80
N GLU A 108 -6.73 -46.37 -7.85
CA GLU A 108 -5.70 -47.09 -8.60
C GLU A 108 -5.95 -47.18 -10.11
N THR A 109 -5.03 -46.64 -10.95
CA THR A 109 -4.22 -47.42 -11.92
C THR A 109 -3.26 -46.56 -12.78
N THR A 110 -1.96 -46.96 -12.75
CA THR A 110 -0.94 -47.10 -13.83
C THR A 110 -0.70 -45.98 -14.87
N LYS A 111 0.51 -45.41 -14.99
CA LYS A 111 1.73 -45.87 -15.72
C LYS A 111 1.59 -45.98 -17.24
N ASP A 112 2.39 -45.16 -17.94
CA ASP A 112 3.08 -45.33 -19.24
C ASP A 112 3.21 -43.94 -19.91
N GLN A 113 4.23 -43.53 -20.67
CA GLN A 113 5.50 -44.11 -21.14
C GLN A 113 6.33 -42.93 -21.67
N ALA A 114 7.66 -43.04 -21.58
CA ALA A 114 8.59 -42.14 -22.24
C ALA A 114 8.73 -42.46 -23.73
N MET A 115 8.97 -41.44 -24.57
CA MET A 115 9.76 -41.59 -25.79
C MET A 115 10.50 -40.29 -26.13
N SER A 116 11.81 -40.46 -26.28
CA SER A 116 12.86 -39.53 -26.67
C SER A 116 12.89 -39.27 -28.18
N VAL A 117 13.34 -38.07 -28.61
CA VAL A 117 14.28 -37.95 -29.75
C VAL A 117 15.21 -36.73 -29.55
N ASN A 118 16.52 -37.02 -29.59
CA ASN A 118 17.71 -36.20 -29.88
C ASN A 118 17.54 -35.30 -31.14
N ALA A 119 18.34 -34.30 -31.52
CA ALA A 119 19.54 -33.55 -31.10
C ALA A 119 19.53 -32.29 -32.02
N THR A 120 20.33 -31.22 -31.94
CA THR A 120 21.80 -31.12 -32.01
C THR A 120 22.17 -29.63 -31.91
N SER A 121 23.31 -29.40 -31.27
CA SER A 121 24.23 -28.25 -31.28
C SER A 121 24.21 -27.23 -32.43
N ASN A 122 24.46 -25.96 -32.10
CA ASN A 122 25.67 -25.28 -32.59
C ASN A 122 26.08 -24.09 -31.70
N GLN A 123 27.39 -24.01 -31.48
CA GLN A 123 28.14 -22.89 -30.89
C GLN A 123 28.32 -21.79 -31.95
N ASP A 124 28.44 -20.53 -31.53
CA ASP A 124 29.62 -19.73 -31.87
C ASP A 124 29.66 -18.42 -31.07
N ALA A 125 30.89 -18.07 -30.68
CA ALA A 125 31.27 -16.90 -29.92
C ALA A 125 31.94 -15.86 -30.84
N SER A 126 31.82 -14.58 -30.51
CA SER A 126 32.91 -13.62 -30.76
C SER A 126 32.68 -12.32 -29.99
N ALA A 127 33.71 -11.92 -29.25
CA ALA A 127 33.86 -10.63 -28.58
C ALA A 127 34.56 -9.61 -29.51
N SER A 128 34.32 -8.31 -29.29
CA SER A 128 35.34 -7.27 -29.52
C SER A 128 35.05 -5.99 -28.73
N THR A 129 36.11 -5.47 -28.12
CA THR A 129 36.30 -4.28 -27.29
C THR A 129 36.38 -2.96 -28.06
N ALA A 130 36.00 -1.82 -27.46
CA ALA A 130 36.93 -0.72 -27.09
C ALA A 130 36.23 0.61 -26.70
N ASN A 131 36.87 1.28 -25.73
CA ASN A 131 36.60 2.55 -25.02
C ASN A 131 36.32 3.82 -25.83
N SER A 132 35.65 4.79 -25.18
CA SER A 132 36.19 6.16 -25.00
C SER A 132 35.46 6.93 -23.90
N ASP A 133 36.25 7.59 -23.04
CA ASP A 133 35.87 8.45 -21.92
C ASP A 133 35.21 9.77 -22.33
N GLY A 134 34.40 10.33 -21.43
CA GLY A 134 33.88 11.70 -21.49
C GLY A 134 33.13 12.07 -20.21
N GLU A 135 33.79 12.82 -19.34
CA GLU A 135 33.25 13.39 -18.09
C GLU A 135 32.03 14.29 -18.36
N SER A 136 30.94 14.08 -17.62
CA SER A 136 29.93 15.11 -17.36
C SER A 136 29.31 14.90 -15.98
N THR A 137 29.12 16.01 -15.27
CA THR A 137 28.61 16.12 -13.90
C THR A 137 27.23 15.47 -13.75
N SER A 138 27.15 14.46 -12.86
CA SER A 138 25.98 13.62 -12.64
C SER A 138 24.87 14.34 -11.85
N ALA A 139 23.73 14.55 -12.50
CA ALA A 139 22.47 14.33 -11.81
C ALA A 139 22.35 12.82 -11.61
N ALA A 140 22.29 12.35 -10.36
CA ALA A 140 22.16 10.94 -10.03
C ALA A 140 20.76 10.44 -10.42
N ASN A 141 20.56 10.15 -11.71
CA ASN A 141 19.42 9.38 -12.18
C ASN A 141 19.67 7.92 -11.79
N CYS A 142 18.91 7.42 -10.82
CA CYS A 142 18.87 6.00 -10.52
C CYS A 142 18.37 5.28 -11.78
N HIS A 143 19.21 4.44 -12.37
CA HIS A 143 18.80 3.56 -13.45
C HIS A 143 17.81 2.55 -12.84
N ASP A 144 16.54 2.73 -13.17
CA ASP A 144 15.51 1.72 -12.98
C ASP A 144 16.00 0.44 -13.70
N LEU A 145 16.45 -0.54 -12.93
CA LEU A 145 16.78 -1.87 -13.44
C LEU A 145 15.48 -2.63 -13.73
N SER A 146 14.60 -2.04 -14.53
CA SER A 146 13.44 -2.72 -15.12
C SER A 146 13.81 -3.58 -16.32
N THR A 147 15.10 -3.72 -16.66
CA THR A 147 15.59 -4.77 -17.57
C THR A 147 15.75 -6.11 -16.85
N SER A 148 14.68 -6.56 -16.20
CA SER A 148 14.44 -7.98 -15.96
C SER A 148 13.35 -8.38 -16.94
N THR A 149 13.63 -9.38 -17.76
CA THR A 149 12.68 -10.05 -18.65
C THR A 149 11.27 -10.03 -18.09
N THR A 150 10.34 -9.42 -18.81
CA THR A 150 8.90 -9.57 -18.61
C THR A 150 8.56 -11.05 -18.71
N LYS A 151 8.68 -11.78 -17.60
CA LYS A 151 7.78 -12.88 -17.33
C LYS A 151 6.41 -12.23 -17.20
N THR A 152 5.65 -12.29 -18.28
CA THR A 152 4.19 -12.29 -18.19
C THR A 152 3.84 -13.20 -17.00
N PRO A 153 2.98 -12.79 -16.05
CA PRO A 153 2.52 -13.70 -15.00
C PRO A 153 1.66 -14.78 -15.66
N GLN A 154 2.31 -15.79 -16.23
CA GLN A 154 1.70 -17.06 -16.55
C GLN A 154 1.62 -17.84 -15.25
N GLY A 155 0.49 -17.69 -14.57
CA GLY A 155 0.19 -18.33 -13.29
C GLY A 155 -0.34 -17.29 -12.33
N GLY A 156 -1.60 -17.44 -11.91
CA GLY A 156 -2.21 -16.54 -10.92
C GLY A 156 -1.29 -16.39 -9.71
N SER A 157 -0.84 -15.17 -9.45
CA SER A 157 -0.12 -14.84 -8.22
C SER A 157 -1.08 -15.05 -7.06
N THR A 158 -1.06 -16.25 -6.49
CA THR A 158 -1.64 -16.54 -5.19
C THR A 158 -0.75 -15.88 -4.16
N ILE A 159 -1.02 -14.61 -3.90
CA ILE A 159 -0.53 -13.93 -2.70
C ILE A 159 -0.86 -14.79 -1.51
N SER A 160 0.14 -14.99 -0.66
CA SER A 160 0.06 -15.86 0.49
C SER A 160 -1.18 -15.51 1.32
N SER A 161 -1.95 -16.50 1.74
CA SER A 161 -3.04 -16.32 2.71
C SER A 161 -2.53 -16.00 4.12
N GLN A 162 -1.23 -15.74 4.26
CA GLN A 162 -0.47 -15.68 5.51
C GLN A 162 0.13 -14.30 5.77
N SER A 163 -0.30 -13.26 5.06
CA SER A 163 0.17 -11.90 5.27
C SER A 163 -0.91 -11.01 5.88
N GLY A 164 -0.50 -10.16 6.82
CA GLY A 164 -1.38 -9.26 7.57
C GLY A 164 -1.97 -9.85 8.84
N LEU A 165 -2.42 -8.96 9.75
CA LEU A 165 -3.07 -9.34 10.99
C LEU A 165 -4.00 -8.25 11.53
N ILE A 166 -4.97 -8.66 12.34
CA ILE A 166 -5.94 -7.79 13.00
C ILE A 166 -5.74 -7.89 14.51
N VAL A 167 -5.41 -6.79 15.16
CA VAL A 167 -5.22 -6.69 16.60
C VAL A 167 -6.47 -6.08 17.24
N THR A 168 -6.82 -6.51 18.45
CA THR A 168 -7.92 -5.92 19.21
C THR A 168 -7.45 -5.43 20.58
N ILE A 169 -7.52 -4.12 20.82
CA ILE A 169 -7.35 -3.53 22.15
C ILE A 169 -8.73 -3.22 22.72
N ARG A 170 -9.09 -3.94 23.78
CA ARG A 170 -10.36 -3.76 24.49
C ARG A 170 -10.21 -2.66 25.52
N GLY A 171 -11.10 -1.66 25.47
CA GLY A 171 -11.19 -0.67 26.52
C GLY A 171 -11.77 -1.22 27.82
N GLU A 172 -11.36 -0.64 28.93
CA GLU A 172 -11.73 -1.07 30.29
C GLU A 172 -12.49 0.03 31.05
N ALA A 173 -12.81 1.15 30.38
CA ALA A 173 -13.56 2.23 31.01
C ALA A 173 -14.99 1.79 31.39
N PRO A 174 -15.60 2.39 32.44
CA PRO A 174 -16.97 2.06 32.83
C PRO A 174 -17.95 2.52 31.75
N ASP A 175 -18.52 1.55 31.01
CA ASP A 175 -19.36 1.70 29.79
C ASP A 175 -18.68 1.38 28.44
N ALA A 176 -17.44 0.89 28.44
CA ALA A 176 -16.78 0.48 27.20
C ALA A 176 -17.55 -0.62 26.44
N TYR A 177 -18.36 -1.40 27.15
CA TYR A 177 -19.20 -2.46 26.61
C TYR A 177 -20.61 -2.40 27.19
N ASP A 178 -21.60 -2.82 26.39
CA ASP A 178 -22.97 -3.03 26.85
C ASP A 178 -23.13 -4.34 27.65
N GLU A 179 -24.33 -4.58 28.17
CA GLU A 179 -24.66 -5.79 28.96
C GLU A 179 -24.47 -7.10 28.16
N GLN A 180 -24.48 -7.03 26.82
CA GLN A 180 -24.26 -8.16 25.92
C GLN A 180 -22.79 -8.32 25.51
N GLY A 181 -21.89 -7.47 26.02
CA GLY A 181 -20.46 -7.51 25.71
C GLY A 181 -20.11 -6.95 24.33
N ARG A 182 -20.99 -6.14 23.72
CA ARG A 182 -20.68 -5.40 22.48
C ARG A 182 -20.00 -4.08 22.82
N PRO A 183 -18.95 -3.68 22.09
CA PRO A 183 -18.26 -2.43 22.38
C PRO A 183 -19.20 -1.25 22.11
N ARG A 184 -19.12 -0.22 22.95
CA ARG A 184 -19.87 1.03 22.76
C ARG A 184 -19.54 1.68 21.42
N HIS A 185 -18.24 1.81 21.14
CA HIS A 185 -17.72 2.29 19.87
C HIS A 185 -16.57 1.41 19.39
N ARG A 186 -16.37 1.34 18.08
CA ARG A 186 -15.23 0.63 17.48
C ARG A 186 -14.60 1.43 16.35
N ILE A 187 -13.29 1.59 16.44
CA ILE A 187 -12.44 2.30 15.47
C ILE A 187 -11.36 1.37 14.92
N VAL A 188 -10.97 1.57 13.67
CA VAL A 188 -9.78 0.95 13.07
C VAL A 188 -8.62 1.94 12.97
N LEU A 189 -7.43 1.51 13.33
CA LEU A 189 -6.16 2.13 12.98
C LEU A 189 -5.44 1.23 11.96
N ARG A 190 -5.03 1.75 10.80
CA ARG A 190 -4.37 0.96 9.74
C ARG A 190 -2.88 1.31 9.64
N SER A 191 -2.05 0.28 9.46
CA SER A 191 -0.66 0.35 8.99
C SER A 191 -0.50 -0.63 7.84
N ASP A 192 -0.01 -0.20 6.69
CA ASP A 192 0.59 -1.07 5.68
C ASP A 192 1.92 -1.64 6.17
N ILE A 193 2.40 -2.71 5.54
CA ILE A 193 3.58 -3.46 5.99
C ILE A 193 4.53 -3.93 4.87
N ASP A 194 4.15 -3.80 3.61
CA ASP A 194 4.95 -4.29 2.48
C ASP A 194 6.07 -3.35 2.05
N ALA A 195 7.04 -3.89 1.32
CA ALA A 195 8.17 -3.17 0.76
C ALA A 195 8.19 -3.24 -0.77
N LEU A 196 9.17 -2.59 -1.39
CA LEU A 196 9.29 -2.42 -2.84
C LEU A 196 10.49 -3.18 -3.42
N PRO A 197 10.44 -3.60 -4.70
CA PRO A 197 11.55 -4.25 -5.41
C PRO A 197 12.61 -3.23 -5.85
N ILE A 198 13.22 -2.54 -4.88
CA ILE A 198 14.24 -1.50 -5.08
C ILE A 198 15.53 -1.94 -4.40
N LEU A 199 16.65 -1.81 -5.12
CA LEU A 199 17.97 -1.97 -4.54
C LEU A 199 18.31 -0.72 -3.71
N GLU A 200 18.42 -0.89 -2.39
CA GLU A 200 18.77 0.18 -1.47
C GLU A 200 20.21 0.69 -1.68
N GLN A 201 20.37 2.01 -1.69
CA GLN A 201 21.65 2.70 -1.86
C GLN A 201 21.91 3.78 -0.79
N THR A 202 21.14 3.78 0.30
CA THR A 202 21.26 4.75 1.41
C THR A 202 22.64 4.69 2.10
N GLY A 203 23.26 3.52 2.13
CA GLY A 203 24.47 3.26 2.93
C GLY A 203 24.21 3.23 4.44
N ALA A 204 22.95 3.17 4.88
CA ALA A 204 22.60 3.16 6.29
C ALA A 204 23.14 1.91 7.01
N SER A 205 23.51 2.05 8.29
CA SER A 205 23.95 0.91 9.12
C SER A 205 22.87 -0.16 9.34
N TYR A 206 21.62 0.17 9.03
CA TYR A 206 20.44 -0.68 9.12
C TYR A 206 19.79 -0.92 7.74
N ALA A 207 20.56 -0.72 6.66
CA ALA A 207 20.10 -0.99 5.31
C ALA A 207 19.59 -2.44 5.16
N SER A 208 18.74 -2.64 4.17
CA SER A 208 18.13 -3.90 3.80
C SER A 208 19.16 -5.02 3.70
N LYS A 209 18.87 -6.12 4.38
CA LYS A 209 19.58 -7.40 4.24
C LYS A 209 18.97 -8.29 3.18
N ASN A 210 17.83 -7.89 2.60
CA ASN A 210 17.17 -8.59 1.51
C ASN A 210 17.51 -7.87 0.20
N GLU A 211 18.52 -8.36 -0.51
CA GLU A 211 19.06 -7.70 -1.70
C GLU A 211 17.97 -7.47 -2.76
N GLY A 212 17.87 -6.23 -3.25
CA GLY A 212 16.86 -5.84 -4.24
C GLY A 212 15.47 -5.54 -3.67
N VAL A 213 15.31 -5.54 -2.34
CA VAL A 213 14.06 -5.15 -1.67
C VAL A 213 14.35 -4.06 -0.64
N MET A 214 13.51 -3.02 -0.58
CA MET A 214 13.69 -1.84 0.29
C MET A 214 12.34 -1.29 0.75
N HIS A 215 12.25 -0.85 2.01
CA HIS A 215 11.13 0.00 2.48
C HIS A 215 11.31 1.44 1.98
N ALA A 216 11.15 1.66 0.68
CA ALA A 216 11.31 2.96 0.04
C ALA A 216 10.04 3.85 0.09
N CYS A 217 8.95 3.38 0.70
CA CYS A 217 7.72 4.13 0.91
C CYS A 217 7.45 4.44 2.42
N GLY A 218 8.31 3.95 3.32
CA GLY A 218 8.20 4.23 4.75
C GLY A 218 7.25 3.31 5.53
N HIS A 219 6.84 2.16 4.97
CA HIS A 219 5.92 1.23 5.67
C HIS A 219 6.56 0.62 6.93
N ASP A 220 7.88 0.51 7.00
CA ASP A 220 8.65 0.24 8.24
C ASP A 220 8.38 1.27 9.34
N CYS A 221 8.26 2.54 8.97
CA CYS A 221 7.90 3.63 9.87
C CYS A 221 6.46 3.48 10.33
N HIS A 222 5.54 3.14 9.42
CA HIS A 222 4.13 2.94 9.74
C HIS A 222 3.95 1.81 10.76
N ILE A 223 4.63 0.68 10.55
CA ILE A 223 4.65 -0.45 11.49
C ILE A 223 5.14 0.01 12.87
N ALA A 224 6.28 0.69 12.92
CA ALA A 224 6.87 1.15 14.17
C ALA A 224 5.94 2.12 14.91
N MET A 225 5.40 3.13 14.21
CA MET A 225 4.45 4.10 14.77
C MET A 225 3.20 3.40 15.32
N MET A 226 2.68 2.39 14.61
CA MET A 226 1.49 1.67 15.03
C MET A 226 1.75 0.76 16.23
N LEU A 227 2.90 0.08 16.30
CA LEU A 227 3.34 -0.64 17.51
C LEU A 227 3.49 0.30 18.71
N GLY A 228 3.95 1.53 18.48
CA GLY A 228 3.96 2.60 19.48
C GLY A 228 2.56 2.98 19.96
N ALA A 229 1.63 3.21 19.04
CA ALA A 229 0.24 3.52 19.36
C ALA A 229 -0.42 2.38 20.15
N ILE A 230 -0.18 1.12 19.77
CA ILE A 230 -0.65 -0.07 20.49
C ILE A 230 -0.15 -0.07 21.93
N ARG A 231 1.14 0.19 22.17
CA ARG A 231 1.70 0.28 23.53
C ARG A 231 1.02 1.37 24.36
N LEU A 232 0.85 2.56 23.79
CA LEU A 232 0.19 3.69 24.46
C LEU A 232 -1.26 3.35 24.82
N LEU A 233 -2.01 2.80 23.88
CA LEU A 233 -3.41 2.44 24.06
C LEU A 233 -3.59 1.29 25.05
N ASN A 234 -2.72 0.28 25.00
CA ASN A 234 -2.79 -0.87 25.91
C ASN A 234 -2.49 -0.46 27.37
N GLU A 235 -1.51 0.42 27.59
CA GLU A 235 -1.21 0.97 28.91
C GLU A 235 -2.36 1.84 29.44
N LEU A 236 -3.08 2.52 28.54
CA LEU A 236 -4.17 3.45 28.87
C LEU A 236 -5.57 2.87 28.67
N ARG A 237 -5.70 1.55 28.51
CA ARG A 237 -6.96 0.87 28.20
C ARG A 237 -8.07 1.13 29.23
N GLY A 238 -7.69 1.39 30.49
CA GLY A 238 -8.59 1.84 31.57
C GLY A 238 -9.42 3.10 31.25
N GLN A 239 -8.99 3.91 30.28
CA GLN A 239 -9.67 5.14 29.87
C GLN A 239 -10.41 5.02 28.52
N LEU A 240 -10.33 3.86 27.86
CA LEU A 240 -10.96 3.65 26.55
C LEU A 240 -12.41 3.15 26.73
N ARG A 241 -13.36 3.89 26.16
CA ARG A 241 -14.81 3.59 26.20
C ARG A 241 -15.28 2.85 24.94
N GLY A 242 -14.56 1.79 24.57
CA GLY A 242 -14.88 0.98 23.40
C GLY A 242 -13.70 0.12 22.96
N GLU A 243 -13.60 -0.17 21.68
CA GLU A 243 -12.59 -1.07 21.11
C GLU A 243 -11.76 -0.35 20.04
N VAL A 244 -10.43 -0.48 20.13
CA VAL A 244 -9.52 -0.09 19.05
C VAL A 244 -9.07 -1.35 18.34
N ARG A 245 -9.42 -1.45 17.06
CA ARG A 245 -8.91 -2.48 16.16
C ARG A 245 -7.73 -1.93 15.40
N ILE A 246 -6.66 -2.70 15.27
CA ILE A 246 -5.50 -2.33 14.46
C ILE A 246 -5.39 -3.32 13.31
N VAL A 247 -5.17 -2.80 12.11
CA VAL A 247 -5.01 -3.58 10.89
C VAL A 247 -3.59 -3.37 10.40
N PHE A 248 -2.79 -4.42 10.45
CA PHE A 248 -1.52 -4.49 9.73
C PHE A 248 -1.80 -5.12 8.37
N GLN A 249 -1.79 -4.28 7.34
CA GLN A 249 -2.24 -4.60 6.00
C GLN A 249 -1.04 -4.95 5.08
N PRO A 250 -1.06 -6.10 4.40
CA PRO A 250 -0.08 -6.43 3.37
C PRO A 250 -0.44 -5.79 2.02
N ALA A 251 0.47 -5.83 1.06
CA ALA A 251 0.21 -5.60 -0.36
C ALA A 251 -0.52 -4.28 -0.70
N GLU A 252 -0.11 -3.18 -0.07
CA GLU A 252 -0.55 -1.82 -0.45
C GLU A 252 -0.01 -1.46 -1.84
N GLU A 253 1.27 -1.74 -2.12
CA GLU A 253 1.98 -1.25 -3.31
C GLU A 253 1.44 -1.84 -4.62
N ILE A 254 0.69 -2.95 -4.52
CA ILE A 254 -0.03 -3.59 -5.63
C ILE A 254 -1.56 -3.51 -5.50
N SER A 255 -2.04 -2.71 -4.55
CA SER A 255 -3.43 -2.22 -4.46
C SER A 255 -4.51 -3.29 -4.26
N ILE A 256 -4.21 -4.28 -3.43
CA ILE A 256 -5.15 -5.39 -3.13
C ILE A 256 -5.22 -5.76 -1.65
N GLY A 257 -4.34 -5.20 -0.82
CA GLY A 257 -4.29 -5.43 0.62
C GLY A 257 -5.59 -5.06 1.34
N SER A 258 -6.04 -3.83 1.11
CA SER A 258 -7.23 -3.24 1.72
C SER A 258 -8.47 -4.11 1.53
N ARG A 259 -8.77 -4.51 0.29
CA ARG A 259 -9.93 -5.35 -0.05
C ARG A 259 -9.87 -6.72 0.64
N ARG A 260 -8.68 -7.29 0.81
CA ARG A 260 -8.49 -8.55 1.54
C ARG A 260 -8.74 -8.40 3.03
N MET A 261 -8.22 -7.34 3.64
CA MET A 261 -8.47 -7.07 5.06
C MET A 261 -9.95 -6.79 5.33
N ILE A 262 -10.63 -6.05 4.44
CA ILE A 262 -12.09 -5.87 4.49
C ILE A 262 -12.81 -7.22 4.44
N ALA A 263 -12.45 -8.09 3.49
CA ALA A 263 -13.04 -9.43 3.36
C ALA A 263 -12.76 -10.32 4.58
N ALA A 264 -11.64 -10.10 5.29
CA ALA A 264 -11.28 -10.78 6.53
C ALA A 264 -12.00 -10.22 7.78
N GLY A 265 -12.93 -9.27 7.61
CA GLY A 265 -13.72 -8.70 8.72
C GLY A 265 -13.05 -7.52 9.43
N ALA A 266 -12.01 -6.91 8.84
CA ALA A 266 -11.34 -5.76 9.45
C ALA A 266 -12.31 -4.62 9.79
N LEU A 267 -13.36 -4.42 9.00
CA LEU A 267 -14.36 -3.36 9.22
C LEU A 267 -15.63 -3.81 9.96
N ASP A 268 -15.69 -5.05 10.47
CA ASP A 268 -16.90 -5.56 11.11
C ASP A 268 -17.24 -4.76 12.38
N GLY A 269 -18.41 -4.12 12.37
CA GLY A 269 -18.90 -3.27 13.46
C GLY A 269 -18.08 -2.00 13.69
N VAL A 270 -17.29 -1.56 12.71
CA VAL A 270 -16.43 -0.38 12.79
C VAL A 270 -17.21 0.86 12.35
N GLU A 271 -17.03 1.97 13.07
CA GLU A 271 -17.70 3.25 12.78
C GLU A 271 -16.79 4.24 12.06
N THR A 272 -15.47 4.15 12.28
CA THR A 272 -14.50 5.02 11.60
C THR A 272 -13.12 4.36 11.48
N ILE A 273 -12.32 4.84 10.54
CA ILE A 273 -10.95 4.39 10.30
C ILE A 273 -9.95 5.57 10.29
N TYR A 274 -8.76 5.32 10.80
CA TYR A 274 -7.60 6.20 10.75
C TYR A 274 -6.44 5.51 10.03
N GLY A 275 -5.78 6.24 9.15
CA GLY A 275 -4.49 5.88 8.58
C GLY A 275 -3.55 7.08 8.60
N ALA A 276 -2.26 6.82 8.48
CA ALA A 276 -1.27 7.85 8.32
C ALA A 276 -0.13 7.35 7.43
N HIS A 277 0.47 8.26 6.69
CA HIS A 277 1.62 7.99 5.84
C HIS A 277 2.73 8.99 6.12
N ILE A 278 3.95 8.53 6.31
CA ILE A 278 5.12 9.41 6.40
C ILE A 278 5.43 9.98 5.02
N TRP A 279 5.57 11.30 4.91
CA TRP A 279 5.59 11.98 3.63
C TRP A 279 6.82 12.87 3.46
N SER A 280 7.58 12.65 2.38
CA SER A 280 8.84 13.36 2.08
C SER A 280 8.63 14.80 1.60
N GLU A 281 7.40 15.20 1.26
CA GLU A 281 7.08 16.60 0.90
C GLU A 281 6.54 17.42 2.08
N VAL A 282 6.33 16.80 3.24
CA VAL A 282 5.85 17.48 4.44
C VAL A 282 7.01 17.59 5.44
N GLU A 283 7.25 18.80 5.95
CA GLU A 283 8.38 19.11 6.86
C GLU A 283 8.31 18.29 8.16
N ALA A 284 9.44 17.72 8.57
CA ALA A 284 9.55 16.91 9.77
C ALA A 284 9.02 17.65 11.01
N GLY A 285 8.26 16.94 11.85
CA GLY A 285 7.61 17.50 13.03
C GLY A 285 6.24 18.15 12.76
N THR A 286 5.80 18.20 11.50
CA THR A 286 4.46 18.69 11.12
C THR A 286 3.56 17.57 10.58
N VAL A 287 2.25 17.84 10.49
CA VAL A 287 1.23 16.93 9.95
C VAL A 287 0.24 17.70 9.08
N SER A 288 -0.23 17.07 8.00
CA SER A 288 -1.28 17.60 7.12
C SER A 288 -2.54 16.73 7.18
N ILE A 289 -3.69 17.37 7.45
CA ILE A 289 -4.97 16.74 7.86
C ILE A 289 -6.19 17.46 7.27
N GLU A 290 -6.09 17.98 6.05
CA GLU A 290 -7.24 18.58 5.36
C GLU A 290 -8.29 17.53 4.98
N SER A 291 -9.56 17.95 5.01
CA SER A 291 -10.70 17.18 4.51
C SER A 291 -10.79 17.24 2.99
N GLY A 292 -11.45 16.25 2.37
CA GLY A 292 -11.61 16.19 0.92
C GLY A 292 -10.57 15.30 0.24
N PRO A 293 -10.44 15.37 -1.09
CA PRO A 293 -9.51 14.53 -1.85
C PRO A 293 -8.07 14.77 -1.44
N ARG A 294 -7.32 13.69 -1.23
CA ARG A 294 -5.91 13.71 -0.78
C ARG A 294 -4.99 12.89 -1.69
N MET A 295 -5.49 11.79 -2.24
CA MET A 295 -4.78 10.91 -3.18
C MET A 295 -5.73 10.49 -4.30
N ALA A 296 -5.20 10.18 -5.48
CA ALA A 296 -6.01 10.05 -6.70
C ALA A 296 -6.67 8.69 -6.89
N ASN A 297 -7.75 8.70 -7.67
CA ASN A 297 -8.18 7.54 -8.42
C ASN A 297 -7.03 7.10 -9.34
N THR A 298 -6.76 5.79 -9.42
CA THR A 298 -5.75 5.23 -10.32
C THR A 298 -6.40 4.30 -11.31
N ASP A 299 -6.57 4.74 -12.55
CA ASP A 299 -7.18 3.93 -13.60
C ASP A 299 -6.18 3.61 -14.71
N TRP A 300 -6.46 2.53 -15.43
CA TRP A 300 -5.75 2.12 -16.63
C TRP A 300 -6.72 1.94 -17.79
N PHE A 301 -6.22 2.05 -19.01
CA PHE A 301 -6.99 1.75 -20.19
C PHE A 301 -6.14 1.13 -21.28
N ARG A 302 -6.82 0.40 -22.17
CA ARG A 302 -6.25 -0.17 -23.38
C ARG A 302 -7.12 0.18 -24.58
N VAL A 303 -6.47 0.49 -25.70
CA VAL A 303 -7.14 0.68 -26.99
C VAL A 303 -6.51 -0.24 -28.02
N ASP A 304 -7.30 -1.15 -28.56
CA ASP A 304 -6.92 -2.01 -29.68
C ASP A 304 -7.50 -1.46 -30.98
N ILE A 305 -6.66 -1.21 -31.98
CA ILE A 305 -7.01 -0.54 -33.23
C ILE A 305 -6.88 -1.53 -34.39
N SER A 306 -7.96 -1.65 -35.17
CA SER A 306 -8.04 -2.50 -36.36
C SER A 306 -8.24 -1.64 -37.60
N GLY A 307 -7.24 -1.65 -38.48
CA GLY A 307 -7.26 -1.05 -39.81
C GLY A 307 -7.13 -2.11 -40.90
N SER A 308 -6.36 -1.80 -41.95
CA SER A 308 -6.03 -2.75 -43.01
C SER A 308 -4.65 -2.45 -43.59
N SER A 309 -3.79 -3.47 -43.66
CA SER A 309 -2.43 -3.34 -44.17
C SER A 309 -2.40 -3.10 -45.67
N ALA A 310 -1.40 -2.35 -46.15
CA ALA A 310 -1.06 -2.26 -47.56
C ALA A 310 0.44 -1.98 -47.73
N HIS A 311 0.94 -2.06 -48.97
CA HIS A 311 2.30 -1.63 -49.27
C HIS A 311 2.45 -0.14 -48.94
N GLY A 312 3.54 0.27 -48.28
CA GLY A 312 3.72 1.66 -47.81
C GLY A 312 3.70 2.71 -48.93
N ALA A 313 4.00 2.31 -50.17
CA ALA A 313 3.87 3.17 -51.36
C ALA A 313 2.45 3.20 -51.99
N MET A 314 1.47 2.49 -51.42
CA MET A 314 0.09 2.41 -51.90
C MET A 314 -0.93 2.67 -50.77
N PRO A 315 -0.87 3.82 -50.08
CA PRO A 315 -1.66 4.06 -48.87
C PRO A 315 -3.17 4.07 -49.10
N HIS A 316 -3.63 4.44 -50.30
CA HIS A 316 -5.04 4.42 -50.69
C HIS A 316 -5.68 3.02 -50.76
N LYS A 317 -4.92 1.94 -50.54
CA LYS A 317 -5.40 0.56 -50.53
C LYS A 317 -5.62 -0.01 -49.12
N GLY A 318 -5.34 0.74 -48.07
CA GLY A 318 -5.48 0.31 -46.69
C GLY A 318 -5.86 1.43 -45.74
N VAL A 319 -5.92 1.10 -44.46
CA VAL A 319 -6.17 2.02 -43.34
C VAL A 319 -5.08 1.76 -42.32
N ASP A 320 -4.12 2.69 -42.22
CA ASP A 320 -2.94 2.50 -41.38
C ASP A 320 -3.28 2.66 -39.89
N ALA A 321 -3.23 1.56 -39.15
CA ALA A 321 -3.54 1.56 -37.72
C ALA A 321 -2.57 2.41 -36.88
N ILE A 322 -1.32 2.63 -37.34
CA ILE A 322 -0.38 3.53 -36.63
C ILE A 322 -0.85 4.98 -36.77
N VAL A 323 -1.26 5.39 -37.96
CA VAL A 323 -1.77 6.76 -38.19
C VAL A 323 -3.04 7.01 -37.37
N VAL A 324 -3.94 6.03 -37.32
CA VAL A 324 -5.16 6.09 -36.50
C VAL A 324 -4.81 6.21 -35.01
N GLY A 325 -3.86 5.42 -34.52
CA GLY A 325 -3.41 5.48 -33.13
C GLY A 325 -2.81 6.83 -32.76
N ALA A 326 -1.98 7.42 -33.63
CA ALA A 326 -1.45 8.77 -33.43
C ALA A 326 -2.56 9.83 -33.32
N ALA A 327 -3.57 9.76 -34.20
CA ALA A 327 -4.72 10.66 -34.14
C ALA A 327 -5.54 10.49 -32.85
N ILE A 328 -5.69 9.25 -32.35
CA ILE A 328 -6.35 8.99 -31.06
C ILE A 328 -5.54 9.59 -29.91
N ILE A 329 -4.21 9.44 -29.90
CA ILE A 329 -3.34 10.01 -28.86
C ILE A 329 -3.53 11.54 -28.78
N GLU A 330 -3.48 12.23 -29.93
CA GLU A 330 -3.70 13.68 -30.00
C GLU A 330 -5.08 14.07 -29.50
N ALA A 331 -6.11 13.34 -29.94
CA ALA A 331 -7.49 13.61 -29.55
C ALA A 331 -7.69 13.44 -28.03
N LEU A 332 -7.12 12.40 -27.42
CA LEU A 332 -7.24 12.17 -25.97
C LEU A 332 -6.66 13.32 -25.13
N GLN A 333 -5.67 14.07 -25.63
CA GLN A 333 -5.14 15.24 -24.91
C GLN A 333 -6.16 16.39 -24.80
N VAL A 334 -7.16 16.44 -25.69
CA VAL A 334 -8.25 17.41 -25.64
C VAL A 334 -9.15 17.17 -24.44
N VAL A 335 -9.31 15.91 -24.00
CA VAL A 335 -10.12 15.57 -22.83
C VAL A 335 -9.62 16.33 -21.60
N VAL A 336 -8.33 16.21 -21.29
CA VAL A 336 -7.74 16.91 -20.14
C VAL A 336 -7.69 18.41 -20.37
N SER A 337 -7.25 18.85 -21.56
CA SER A 337 -6.96 20.27 -21.77
C SER A 337 -8.22 21.12 -21.95
N ARG A 338 -9.31 20.61 -22.52
CA ARG A 338 -10.51 21.39 -22.92
C ARG A 338 -11.82 20.90 -22.31
N ASP A 339 -11.94 19.61 -21.98
CA ASP A 339 -13.21 19.06 -21.50
C ASP A 339 -13.30 18.98 -19.96
N VAL A 340 -12.16 19.02 -19.25
CA VAL A 340 -12.07 19.05 -17.79
C VAL A 340 -11.81 20.47 -17.28
N SER A 341 -12.39 20.80 -16.11
CA SER A 341 -12.13 22.07 -15.43
C SER A 341 -10.66 22.20 -15.04
N PRO A 342 -10.01 23.36 -15.23
CA PRO A 342 -8.65 23.60 -14.72
C PRO A 342 -8.49 23.48 -13.20
N PHE A 343 -9.60 23.46 -12.45
CA PHE A 343 -9.60 23.26 -11.00
C PHE A 343 -9.74 21.79 -10.57
N ASP A 344 -10.00 20.88 -11.52
CA ASP A 344 -10.08 19.45 -11.28
C ASP A 344 -8.78 18.79 -11.77
N PRO A 345 -7.87 18.38 -10.87
CA PRO A 345 -6.59 17.86 -11.28
C PRO A 345 -6.77 16.49 -11.95
N VAL A 346 -6.27 16.40 -13.19
CA VAL A 346 -6.29 15.18 -14.01
C VAL A 346 -4.95 15.01 -14.71
N VAL A 347 -4.46 13.77 -14.73
CA VAL A 347 -3.33 13.37 -15.58
C VAL A 347 -3.79 12.19 -16.43
N LEU A 348 -3.57 12.29 -17.74
CA LEU A 348 -3.76 11.21 -18.71
C LEU A 348 -2.42 10.97 -19.38
N THR A 349 -1.92 9.74 -19.29
CA THR A 349 -0.62 9.36 -19.85
C THR A 349 -0.79 8.18 -20.79
N ILE A 350 -0.22 8.28 -21.99
CA ILE A 350 -0.03 7.13 -22.88
C ILE A 350 1.31 6.50 -22.50
N GLY A 351 1.28 5.28 -21.98
CA GLY A 351 2.48 4.56 -21.54
C GLY A 351 3.12 3.74 -22.65
N GLU A 352 2.31 3.15 -23.53
CA GLU A 352 2.76 2.28 -24.60
C GLU A 352 2.03 2.59 -25.90
N PHE A 353 2.74 2.46 -27.03
CA PHE A 353 2.13 2.47 -28.36
C PHE A 353 2.89 1.52 -29.30
N HIS A 354 2.21 0.48 -29.77
CA HIS A 354 2.81 -0.58 -30.58
C HIS A 354 2.02 -0.78 -31.88
N GLY A 355 2.73 -1.02 -32.98
CA GLY A 355 2.11 -1.35 -34.26
C GLY A 355 3.13 -1.57 -35.37
N GLY A 356 2.72 -2.28 -36.42
CA GLY A 356 3.55 -2.56 -37.59
C GLY A 356 4.57 -3.69 -37.39
N VAL A 357 5.07 -4.21 -38.51
CA VAL A 357 6.04 -5.32 -38.54
C VAL A 357 7.24 -5.06 -39.47
N ALA A 358 7.11 -4.12 -40.41
CA ALA A 358 8.14 -3.79 -41.38
C ALA A 358 7.99 -2.34 -41.86
N ARG A 359 9.11 -1.68 -42.17
CA ARG A 359 9.17 -0.25 -42.55
C ARG A 359 8.39 0.14 -43.82
N ASN A 360 8.07 -0.81 -44.69
CA ASN A 360 7.44 -0.60 -45.98
C ASN A 360 6.04 -1.24 -46.08
N VAL A 361 5.45 -1.60 -44.94
CA VAL A 361 4.11 -2.20 -44.83
C VAL A 361 3.30 -1.39 -43.81
N MET A 362 2.16 -0.85 -44.23
CA MET A 362 1.23 -0.17 -43.31
C MET A 362 0.71 -1.16 -42.27
N ALA A 363 0.56 -0.71 -41.03
CA ALA A 363 0.10 -1.56 -39.96
C ALA A 363 -1.40 -1.87 -40.13
N GLY A 364 -1.75 -3.16 -40.16
CA GLY A 364 -3.16 -3.59 -40.12
C GLY A 364 -3.76 -3.47 -38.72
N THR A 365 -2.93 -3.50 -37.68
CA THR A 365 -3.33 -3.37 -36.28
C THR A 365 -2.29 -2.57 -35.50
N SER A 366 -2.74 -1.92 -34.45
CA SER A 366 -1.91 -1.27 -33.44
C SER A 366 -2.65 -1.29 -32.09
N TYR A 367 -1.94 -1.07 -30.99
CA TYR A 367 -2.57 -0.87 -29.69
C TYR A 367 -1.81 0.17 -28.88
N LEU A 368 -2.53 0.83 -27.97
CA LEU A 368 -1.94 1.70 -26.96
C LEU A 368 -2.50 1.36 -25.58
N THR A 369 -1.70 1.62 -24.56
CA THR A 369 -2.10 1.49 -23.15
C THR A 369 -1.73 2.77 -22.42
N GLY A 370 -2.45 3.07 -21.35
CA GLY A 370 -2.23 4.30 -20.61
C GLY A 370 -2.86 4.28 -19.23
N THR A 371 -2.61 5.37 -18.51
CA THR A 371 -3.10 5.58 -17.16
C THR A 371 -3.85 6.90 -17.05
N VAL A 372 -4.80 6.94 -16.12
CA VAL A 372 -5.55 8.15 -15.76
C VAL A 372 -5.48 8.35 -14.26
N ARG A 373 -5.29 9.60 -13.83
CA ARG A 373 -5.35 10.05 -12.42
C ARG A 373 -6.37 11.16 -12.30
N SER A 374 -7.18 11.13 -11.24
CA SER A 374 -8.16 12.18 -10.93
C SER A 374 -8.52 12.19 -9.44
N PHE A 375 -8.91 13.35 -8.89
CA PHE A 375 -9.39 13.45 -7.50
C PHE A 375 -10.89 13.23 -7.34
N ASP A 376 -11.71 13.75 -8.26
CA ASP A 376 -13.17 13.69 -8.13
C ASP A 376 -13.73 12.40 -8.79
N PRO A 377 -14.49 11.56 -8.08
CA PRO A 377 -15.16 10.39 -8.66
C PRO A 377 -16.08 10.69 -9.84
N LYS A 378 -16.71 11.88 -9.90
CA LYS A 378 -17.52 12.31 -11.05
C LYS A 378 -16.66 12.60 -12.26
N VAL A 379 -15.50 13.22 -12.04
CA VAL A 379 -14.52 13.46 -13.11
C VAL A 379 -13.97 12.13 -13.61
N ARG A 380 -13.73 11.15 -12.71
CA ARG A 380 -13.33 9.78 -13.09
C ARG A 380 -14.30 9.12 -14.07
N GLU A 381 -15.60 9.12 -13.76
CA GLU A 381 -16.62 8.54 -14.66
C GLU A 381 -16.74 9.31 -15.98
N PHE A 382 -16.70 10.64 -15.91
CA PHE A 382 -16.68 11.48 -17.11
C PHE A 382 -15.49 11.16 -18.02
N LEU A 383 -14.30 11.01 -17.47
CA LEU A 383 -13.08 10.68 -18.23
C LEU A 383 -13.25 9.36 -18.97
N ARG A 384 -13.73 8.31 -18.30
CA ARG A 384 -13.99 7.01 -18.92
C ARG A 384 -14.93 7.15 -20.13
N GLU A 385 -16.11 7.72 -19.91
CA GLU A 385 -17.13 7.87 -20.97
C GLU A 385 -16.64 8.74 -22.13
N ARG A 386 -15.94 9.84 -21.80
CA ARG A 386 -15.46 10.79 -22.79
C ARG A 386 -14.31 10.23 -23.63
N MET A 387 -13.37 9.53 -23.01
CA MET A 387 -12.27 8.87 -23.72
C MET A 387 -12.79 7.77 -24.63
N GLU A 388 -13.69 6.91 -24.14
CA GLU A 388 -14.32 5.87 -24.96
C GLU A 388 -15.02 6.47 -26.18
N PHE A 389 -15.79 7.53 -25.97
CA PHE A 389 -16.44 8.26 -27.07
C PHE A 389 -15.41 8.76 -28.10
N MET A 390 -14.34 9.41 -27.67
CA MET A 390 -13.34 9.98 -28.59
C MET A 390 -12.59 8.90 -29.37
N VAL A 391 -12.17 7.83 -28.70
CA VAL A 391 -11.49 6.68 -29.33
C VAL A 391 -12.33 6.11 -30.48
N HIS A 392 -13.61 5.82 -30.22
CA HIS A 392 -14.49 5.25 -31.24
C HIS A 392 -14.73 6.20 -32.42
N HIS A 393 -14.92 7.49 -32.16
CA HIS A 393 -15.25 8.46 -33.22
C HIS A 393 -14.03 8.85 -34.06
N VAL A 394 -12.84 8.95 -33.45
CA VAL A 394 -11.60 9.18 -34.19
C VAL A 394 -11.26 7.96 -35.05
N ALA A 395 -11.32 6.73 -34.50
CA ALA A 395 -11.08 5.54 -35.32
C ALA A 395 -12.03 5.47 -36.52
N ARG A 396 -13.32 5.73 -36.29
CA ARG A 396 -14.35 5.72 -37.34
C ARG A 396 -14.12 6.76 -38.42
N SER A 397 -13.61 7.95 -38.09
CA SER A 397 -13.36 8.99 -39.10
C SER A 397 -12.25 8.60 -40.10
N TYR A 398 -11.36 7.70 -39.70
CA TYR A 398 -10.32 7.10 -40.55
C TYR A 398 -10.76 5.78 -41.20
N SER A 399 -12.03 5.37 -41.06
CA SER A 399 -12.54 4.06 -41.50
C SER A 399 -11.86 2.86 -40.82
N ALA A 400 -11.39 3.05 -39.58
CA ALA A 400 -10.88 1.99 -38.70
C ALA A 400 -11.93 1.61 -37.63
N LYS A 401 -11.67 0.49 -36.95
CA LYS A 401 -12.35 0.12 -35.70
C LYS A 401 -11.36 0.27 -34.54
N ALA A 402 -11.84 0.73 -33.39
CA ALA A 402 -11.10 0.65 -32.14
C ALA A 402 -11.99 0.00 -31.07
N ASP A 403 -11.38 -0.83 -30.22
CA ASP A 403 -11.99 -1.39 -29.02
C ASP A 403 -11.33 -0.72 -27.80
N PHE A 404 -12.14 -0.21 -26.87
CA PHE A 404 -11.69 0.50 -25.67
C PHE A 404 -11.98 -0.34 -24.42
N GLU A 405 -10.96 -0.58 -23.61
CA GLU A 405 -11.08 -1.26 -22.32
C GLU A 405 -10.64 -0.30 -21.20
N TRP A 406 -11.45 -0.22 -20.15
CA TRP A 406 -11.17 0.54 -18.94
C TRP A 406 -11.01 -0.40 -17.76
N GLN A 407 -9.90 -0.26 -17.03
CA GLN A 407 -9.65 -1.00 -15.81
C GLN A 407 -9.58 -0.03 -14.63
N SER A 408 -10.56 -0.15 -13.73
CA SER A 408 -10.58 0.62 -12.50
C SER A 408 -9.58 0.09 -11.48
N GLY A 409 -8.64 0.93 -11.05
CA GLY A 409 -7.83 0.69 -9.86
C GLY A 409 -8.41 1.36 -8.63
N ASN A 410 -7.55 1.94 -7.80
CA ASN A 410 -7.95 2.52 -6.52
C ASN A 410 -8.88 3.70 -6.72
N SER A 411 -9.75 3.88 -5.74
CA SER A 411 -10.57 5.08 -5.67
C SER A 411 -9.77 6.24 -5.12
N ALA A 412 -10.24 7.47 -5.32
CA ALA A 412 -9.65 8.62 -4.66
C ALA A 412 -9.74 8.46 -3.15
N LEU A 413 -8.64 8.78 -2.46
CA LEU A 413 -8.63 8.88 -1.01
C LEU A 413 -9.25 10.22 -0.64
N ILE A 414 -10.43 10.17 0.00
CA ILE A 414 -11.20 11.35 0.37
C ILE A 414 -11.41 11.36 1.89
N ASN A 415 -10.75 12.29 2.58
CA ASN A 415 -10.90 12.45 4.02
C ASN A 415 -12.30 12.98 4.37
N ASP A 416 -13.00 12.29 5.28
CA ASP A 416 -14.26 12.78 5.82
C ASP A 416 -14.05 14.06 6.65
N LYS A 417 -14.99 15.00 6.53
CA LYS A 417 -14.88 16.31 7.17
C LYS A 417 -14.92 16.24 8.70
N LYS A 418 -15.72 15.34 9.29
CA LYS A 418 -15.79 15.17 10.74
C LYS A 418 -14.53 14.48 11.24
N CYS A 419 -14.07 13.44 10.55
CA CYS A 419 -12.85 12.71 10.90
C CYS A 419 -11.59 13.60 10.80
N ALA A 420 -11.46 14.39 9.72
CA ALA A 420 -10.37 15.36 9.60
C ALA A 420 -10.39 16.40 10.74
N LYS A 421 -11.57 16.93 11.08
CA LYS A 421 -11.70 17.87 12.21
C LYS A 421 -11.31 17.24 13.55
N ARG A 422 -11.63 15.95 13.76
CA ARG A 422 -11.22 15.20 14.94
C ARG A 422 -9.70 15.04 14.97
N ALA A 423 -9.09 14.58 13.87
CA ALA A 423 -7.65 14.41 13.77
C ALA A 423 -6.87 15.73 13.97
N ILE A 424 -7.37 16.86 13.46
CA ILE A 424 -6.79 18.19 13.75
C ILE A 424 -6.81 18.48 15.27
N LYS A 425 -7.93 18.25 15.96
CA LYS A 425 -8.01 18.44 17.41
C LYS A 425 -7.05 17.52 18.16
N SER A 426 -6.95 16.25 17.74
CA SER A 426 -6.03 15.28 18.34
C SER A 426 -4.57 15.68 18.12
N ALA A 427 -4.21 16.15 16.92
CA ALA A 427 -2.88 16.66 16.60
C ALA A 427 -2.52 17.87 17.47
N VAL A 428 -3.40 18.85 17.61
CA VAL A 428 -3.17 20.02 18.47
C VAL A 428 -2.91 19.62 19.92
N LYS A 429 -3.65 18.64 20.46
CA LYS A 429 -3.46 18.15 21.83
C LYS A 429 -2.07 17.53 22.06
N VAL A 430 -1.55 16.77 21.10
CA VAL A 430 -0.32 15.97 21.30
C VAL A 430 0.94 16.54 20.62
N LEU A 431 0.78 17.45 19.66
CA LEU A 431 1.87 18.02 18.87
C LEU A 431 1.93 19.55 18.96
N GLY A 432 0.84 20.21 19.37
CA GLY A 432 0.72 21.67 19.39
C GLY A 432 0.15 22.24 18.09
N GLU A 433 -0.22 23.52 18.11
CA GLU A 433 -0.82 24.20 16.94
C GLU A 433 0.17 24.37 15.78
N ASP A 434 1.45 24.62 16.10
CA ASP A 434 2.52 24.82 15.12
C ASP A 434 2.86 23.55 14.32
N ALA A 435 2.36 22.39 14.76
CA ALA A 435 2.53 21.13 14.05
C ALA A 435 1.60 20.98 12.84
N LEU A 436 0.62 21.86 12.64
CA LEU A 436 -0.29 21.77 11.49
C LEU A 436 0.34 22.40 10.24
N ALA A 437 0.63 21.56 9.25
CA ALA A 437 1.08 21.97 7.92
C ALA A 437 -0.04 21.83 6.88
N LYS A 438 0.15 22.50 5.75
CA LYS A 438 -0.70 22.35 4.56
C LYS A 438 0.04 21.55 3.51
N TYR A 439 -0.63 20.55 2.97
CA TYR A 439 -0.20 19.80 1.80
C TYR A 439 -1.44 19.49 0.99
N GLU A 440 -1.44 19.81 -0.29
CA GLU A 440 -2.65 19.70 -1.13
C GLU A 440 -3.05 18.23 -1.37
N GLY A 441 -2.08 17.31 -1.29
CA GLY A 441 -2.23 15.91 -1.68
C GLY A 441 -1.37 15.60 -2.91
N THR A 442 -1.52 14.39 -3.44
CA THR A 442 -0.76 13.90 -4.59
C THR A 442 -1.63 13.13 -5.56
N LEU A 443 -1.28 13.11 -6.84
CA LEU A 443 -1.95 12.25 -7.83
C LEU A 443 -1.44 10.78 -7.81
N SER A 444 -0.63 10.40 -6.83
CA SER A 444 -0.39 8.99 -6.49
C SER A 444 -1.66 8.31 -6.00
N GLY A 445 -1.71 6.98 -6.11
CA GLY A 445 -2.80 6.17 -5.53
C GLY A 445 -2.45 5.67 -4.14
N GLU A 446 -3.47 5.28 -3.39
CA GLU A 446 -3.34 4.60 -2.09
C GLU A 446 -4.57 3.72 -1.88
N ASP A 447 -4.35 2.47 -1.51
CA ASP A 447 -5.42 1.49 -1.39
C ASP A 447 -6.26 1.64 -0.10
N PHE A 448 -5.80 2.44 0.87
CA PHE A 448 -6.61 2.87 2.02
C PHE A 448 -7.95 3.52 1.59
N SER A 449 -8.00 4.09 0.38
CA SER A 449 -9.22 4.57 -0.26
C SER A 449 -10.36 3.53 -0.28
N GLU A 450 -10.05 2.23 -0.34
CA GLU A 450 -11.04 1.16 -0.35
C GLU A 450 -11.74 1.00 1.00
N TYR A 451 -11.08 1.29 2.13
CA TYR A 451 -11.76 1.34 3.43
C TYR A 451 -12.71 2.54 3.51
N LEU A 452 -12.31 3.69 2.95
CA LEU A 452 -13.10 4.92 2.97
C LEU A 452 -14.39 4.83 2.14
N ARG A 453 -14.50 3.83 1.25
CA ARG A 453 -15.75 3.51 0.55
C ARG A 453 -16.78 2.84 1.47
N VAL A 454 -16.35 2.26 2.58
CA VAL A 454 -17.18 1.47 3.51
C VAL A 454 -17.49 2.24 4.78
N VAL A 455 -16.48 2.88 5.38
CA VAL A 455 -16.61 3.65 6.64
C VAL A 455 -15.94 5.03 6.51
N PRO A 456 -16.47 6.08 7.15
CA PRO A 456 -15.84 7.38 7.15
C PRO A 456 -14.48 7.34 7.86
N GLY A 457 -13.50 8.07 7.37
CA GLY A 457 -12.16 8.04 7.94
C GLY A 457 -11.29 9.22 7.58
N VAL A 458 -10.06 9.16 8.06
CA VAL A 458 -9.04 10.18 7.83
C VAL A 458 -7.70 9.49 7.56
N PHE A 459 -6.98 10.04 6.60
CA PHE A 459 -5.61 9.71 6.26
C PHE A 459 -4.74 10.96 6.46
N VAL A 460 -3.72 10.83 7.29
CA VAL A 460 -2.84 11.92 7.72
C VAL A 460 -1.51 11.79 7.01
N PHE A 461 -1.00 12.89 6.44
CA PHE A 461 0.41 12.94 6.04
C PHE A 461 1.24 13.41 7.22
N VAL A 462 2.14 12.55 7.71
CA VAL A 462 3.11 12.85 8.76
C VAL A 462 4.39 13.33 8.10
N GLY A 463 4.87 14.52 8.45
CA GLY A 463 6.08 15.06 7.84
C GLY A 463 7.31 14.25 8.19
N GLY A 464 8.00 13.74 7.16
CA GLY A 464 9.28 13.05 7.28
C GLY A 464 10.46 13.86 6.76
N LYS A 465 10.19 14.99 6.08
CA LYS A 465 11.20 15.74 5.33
C LYS A 465 12.20 16.43 6.26
N ASN A 466 13.48 16.08 6.14
CA ASN A 466 14.57 16.76 6.82
C ASN A 466 15.87 16.67 5.99
N PRO A 467 16.21 17.70 5.19
CA PRO A 467 17.43 17.71 4.38
C PRO A 467 18.72 17.61 5.21
N GLU A 468 18.74 18.09 6.47
CA GLU A 468 19.92 18.01 7.34
C GLU A 468 20.25 16.56 7.72
N LYS A 469 19.27 15.66 7.62
CA LYS A 469 19.41 14.22 7.87
C LYS A 469 19.42 13.38 6.58
N GLY A 470 19.42 14.01 5.40
CA GLY A 470 19.30 13.31 4.11
C GLY A 470 17.91 12.73 3.84
N ALA A 471 16.90 13.16 4.61
CA ALA A 471 15.52 12.73 4.47
C ALA A 471 14.73 13.67 3.55
N ASP A 472 15.21 13.87 2.32
CA ASP A 472 14.58 14.74 1.31
C ASP A 472 14.39 14.04 -0.04
N HIS A 473 14.77 12.77 -0.12
CA HIS A 473 14.46 11.92 -1.26
C HIS A 473 12.98 11.53 -1.28
N PRO A 474 12.33 11.51 -2.46
CA PRO A 474 10.93 11.13 -2.57
C PRO A 474 10.73 9.65 -2.27
N GLN A 475 9.50 9.27 -1.95
CA GLN A 475 9.12 7.86 -1.91
C GLN A 475 9.54 7.15 -3.20
N HIS A 476 9.91 5.87 -3.07
CA HIS A 476 10.40 4.98 -4.11
C HIS A 476 11.81 5.32 -4.64
N SER A 477 12.50 6.28 -4.01
CA SER A 477 13.92 6.50 -4.26
C SER A 477 14.77 5.37 -3.65
N CYS A 478 15.79 4.95 -4.40
CA CYS A 478 16.88 4.08 -3.92
C CYS A 478 17.67 4.70 -2.73
N TYR A 479 17.50 6.00 -2.48
CA TYR A 479 18.08 6.76 -1.37
C TYR A 479 17.03 7.21 -0.33
N TYR A 480 15.81 6.65 -0.35
CA TYR A 480 14.74 7.07 0.57
C TYR A 480 15.16 6.89 2.03
N GLU A 481 15.03 7.96 2.81
CA GLU A 481 15.33 8.02 4.24
C GLU A 481 14.35 8.98 4.94
N VAL A 482 14.18 8.82 6.26
CA VAL A 482 13.25 9.63 7.05
C VAL A 482 13.89 10.21 8.31
N ASP A 483 13.36 11.31 8.82
CA ASP A 483 13.68 11.75 10.18
C ASP A 483 13.00 10.86 11.22
N GLU A 484 13.74 9.89 11.80
CA GLU A 484 13.22 8.95 12.79
C GLU A 484 12.63 9.61 14.07
N SER A 485 12.93 10.89 14.34
CA SER A 485 12.34 11.61 15.49
C SER A 485 10.83 11.85 15.35
N VAL A 486 10.28 11.72 14.14
CA VAL A 486 8.84 11.93 13.89
C VAL A 486 8.00 10.70 14.21
N LEU A 487 8.61 9.52 14.39
CA LEU A 487 7.90 8.27 14.68
C LEU A 487 7.04 8.37 15.94
N VAL A 488 7.58 9.00 16.99
CA VAL A 488 6.82 9.19 18.24
C VAL A 488 5.61 10.10 18.03
N SER A 489 5.71 11.09 17.13
CA SER A 489 4.60 12.00 16.81
C SER A 489 3.45 11.27 16.13
N GLY A 490 3.74 10.39 15.17
CA GLY A 490 2.72 9.56 14.53
C GLY A 490 2.03 8.60 15.50
N ALA A 491 2.81 7.95 16.40
CA ALA A 491 2.26 7.07 17.43
C ALA A 491 1.32 7.82 18.41
N LYS A 492 1.73 9.00 18.88
CA LYS A 492 0.90 9.87 19.74
C LYS A 492 -0.41 10.26 19.05
N LEU A 493 -0.34 10.68 17.79
CA LEU A 493 -1.50 11.13 17.05
C LEU A 493 -2.51 10.00 16.84
N ALA A 494 -2.05 8.81 16.44
CA ALA A 494 -2.92 7.65 16.26
C ALA A 494 -3.63 7.25 17.57
N ALA A 495 -2.88 7.19 18.69
CA ALA A 495 -3.44 6.88 20.01
C ALA A 495 -4.44 7.95 20.49
N GLN A 496 -4.11 9.23 20.31
CA GLN A 496 -4.99 10.34 20.71
C GLN A 496 -6.26 10.40 19.85
N TYR A 497 -6.15 10.14 18.55
CA TYR A 497 -7.32 10.08 17.65
C TYR A 497 -8.27 8.96 18.04
N ALA A 498 -7.74 7.77 18.34
CA ALA A 498 -8.53 6.63 18.82
C ALA A 498 -9.26 6.96 20.12
N PHE A 499 -8.55 7.51 21.11
CA PHE A 499 -9.13 7.92 22.38
C PHE A 499 -10.22 8.99 22.20
N ASP A 500 -9.93 10.02 21.39
CA ASP A 500 -10.87 11.12 21.15
C ASP A 500 -12.16 10.60 20.52
N PHE A 501 -12.08 9.69 19.54
CA PHE A 501 -13.25 9.08 18.93
C PHE A 501 -14.06 8.24 19.94
N LEU A 502 -13.40 7.36 20.70
CA LEU A 502 -14.08 6.48 21.66
C LEU A 502 -14.76 7.25 22.81
N ASN A 503 -14.36 8.50 23.05
CA ASN A 503 -14.92 9.36 24.10
C ASN A 503 -15.84 10.47 23.55
N GLU A 504 -16.23 10.40 22.28
CA GLU A 504 -17.32 11.23 21.75
C GLU A 504 -18.68 10.76 22.29
N ASP A 505 -19.63 11.70 22.36
CA ASP A 505 -20.98 11.48 22.89
C ASP A 505 -21.90 10.75 21.90
#